data_AF-A0A2R6N1C9-F1
#
_entry.id   AF-A0A2R6N1C9-F1
#
_cell.length_a   1.000
_cell.length_b   1.000
_cell.length_c   1.000
_cell.angle_alpha   90.00
_cell.angle_beta   90.00
_cell.angle_gamma   90.00
#
_symmetry.space_group_name_H-M   'P 1'
#
loop_
_entity.id
_entity.type
_entity.pdbx_description
1 polymer ?
#
loop_
_entity_poly.entity_id
_entity_poly.type
_entity_poly.pdbx_seq_one_letter_code
_entity_poly.pdbx_strand_id
1 'polypeptide(L)'
;GFTFEHTFGEDGLFNYFCQPHKSVGMKGSVVVGEDFPTKGGGGGGAGPSDLPGAAKTLSVATMFVLVATLGLAYVFVRYGGNYDPEA
;
A
#
# COMPACT_ATOMS: atom_id res chain seq x y z
N GLY A 1 27.45 -7.17 -12.34
CA GLY A 1 26.30 -6.33 -12.70
C GLY A 1 26.75 -5.34 -13.76
N PHE A 2 25.84 -4.89 -14.61
CA PHE A 2 26.13 -3.97 -15.71
C PHE A 2 24.98 -2.97 -15.81
N THR A 3 25.29 -1.73 -16.19
CA THR A 3 24.27 -0.71 -16.48
C THR A 3 24.00 -0.70 -17.98
N PHE A 4 22.73 -0.65 -18.36
CA PHE A 4 22.29 -0.57 -19.74
C PHE A 4 21.26 0.56 -19.86
N GLU A 5 21.32 1.30 -20.96
CA GLU A 5 20.41 2.40 -21.26
C GLU A 5 19.89 2.23 -22.69
N HIS A 6 18.61 2.51 -22.89
CA HIS A 6 17.96 2.43 -24.19
C HIS A 6 16.78 3.41 -24.26
N THR A 7 16.69 4.13 -25.37
CA THR A 7 15.57 5.01 -25.70
C THR A 7 14.71 4.33 -26.76
N PHE A 8 13.43 4.14 -26.47
CA PHE A 8 12.47 3.59 -27.43
C PHE A 8 11.97 4.68 -28.36
N GLY A 9 11.98 4.41 -29.67
CA GLY A 9 11.50 5.36 -30.69
C GLY A 9 10.06 5.14 -31.14
N GLU A 10 9.45 4.02 -30.74
CA GLU A 10 8.12 3.59 -31.18
C GLU A 10 7.39 2.91 -30.02
N ASP A 11 6.06 2.97 -30.08
CA ASP A 11 5.18 2.26 -29.15
C ASP A 11 5.22 0.76 -29.41
N GLY A 12 5.19 -0.04 -28.35
CA GLY A 12 5.32 -1.49 -28.47
C GLY A 12 5.60 -2.22 -27.16
N LEU A 13 5.66 -3.55 -27.27
CA LEU A 13 6.08 -4.45 -26.21
C LEU A 13 7.48 -4.98 -26.53
N PHE A 14 8.42 -4.65 -25.65
CA PHE A 14 9.84 -4.96 -25.81
C PHE A 14 10.30 -5.95 -24.75
N ASN A 15 10.68 -7.15 -25.17
CA ASN A 15 11.15 -8.20 -24.26
C ASN A 15 12.65 -8.09 -24.02
N TYR A 16 13.07 -8.27 -22.76
CA TYR A 16 14.47 -8.34 -22.38
C TYR A 16 14.74 -9.55 -21.48
N PHE A 17 15.99 -9.99 -21.46
CA PHE A 17 16.45 -11.07 -20.58
C PHE A 17 17.89 -10.83 -20.17
N CYS A 18 18.29 -11.37 -19.04
CA CYS A 18 19.70 -11.39 -18.66
C CYS A 18 20.38 -12.60 -19.29
N GLN A 19 21.37 -12.37 -20.15
CA GLN A 19 22.03 -13.42 -20.92
C GLN A 19 22.55 -14.61 -20.08
N PRO A 20 23.32 -14.42 -18.98
CA PRO A 20 23.77 -15.55 -18.15
C PRO A 20 22.65 -16.21 -17.34
N HIS A 21 21.52 -15.53 -17.10
CA HIS A 21 20.43 -16.04 -16.25
C HIS A 21 19.18 -16.42 -17.05
N LYS A 22 19.28 -16.51 -18.38
CA LYS A 22 18.15 -16.85 -19.26
C LYS A 22 17.56 -18.22 -18.94
N SER A 23 18.42 -19.19 -18.62
CA SER A 23 18.02 -20.57 -18.28
C SER A 23 17.23 -20.66 -16.98
N VAL A 24 17.52 -19.78 -16.02
CA VAL A 24 16.80 -19.68 -14.74
C VAL A 24 15.65 -18.67 -14.77
N GLY A 25 15.28 -18.21 -15.97
CA GLY A 25 14.05 -17.44 -16.18
C GLY A 25 14.15 -15.94 -15.94
N MET A 26 15.35 -15.36 -15.89
CA MET A 26 15.49 -13.89 -15.76
C MET A 26 15.09 -13.18 -17.06
N LYS A 27 13.79 -12.88 -17.18
CA LYS A 27 13.13 -12.24 -18.32
C LYS A 27 12.28 -11.07 -17.81
N GLY A 28 12.03 -10.10 -18.66
CA GLY A 28 11.09 -9.01 -18.42
C GLY A 28 10.58 -8.41 -19.72
N SER A 29 9.60 -7.53 -19.62
CA SER A 29 9.08 -6.77 -20.76
C SER A 29 8.91 -5.31 -20.36
N VAL A 30 9.17 -4.42 -21.32
CA VAL A 30 8.88 -2.99 -21.25
C VAL A 30 7.76 -2.71 -22.23
N VAL A 31 6.73 -2.00 -21.80
CA VAL A 31 5.63 -1.57 -22.66
C VAL A 31 5.73 -0.06 -22.81
N VAL A 32 5.70 0.42 -24.04
CA VAL A 32 5.77 1.84 -24.41
C VAL A 32 4.52 2.16 -25.22
N GLY A 33 3.80 3.22 -24.85
CA GLY A 33 2.54 3.62 -25.49
C GLY A 33 1.33 3.51 -24.56
N GLU A 34 0.22 4.11 -24.99
CA GLU A 34 -1.01 4.25 -24.19
C GLU A 34 -2.07 3.18 -24.48
N ASP A 35 -2.03 2.57 -25.67
CA ASP A 35 -3.03 1.61 -26.17
C ASP A 35 -2.84 0.17 -25.62
N PHE A 36 -2.15 0.02 -24.49
CA PHE A 36 -1.90 -1.28 -23.88
C PHE A 36 -2.77 -1.47 -22.63
N PRO A 37 -3.50 -2.59 -22.51
CA PRO A 37 -4.30 -2.86 -21.32
C PRO A 37 -3.39 -3.01 -20.10
N THR A 38 -3.36 -1.98 -19.26
CA THR A 38 -2.63 -2.03 -17.99
C THR A 38 -3.53 -2.63 -16.92
N LYS A 39 -3.06 -3.68 -16.25
CA LYS A 39 -3.71 -4.19 -15.04
C LYS A 39 -3.36 -3.26 -13.88
N GLY A 40 -3.93 -2.05 -13.85
CA GLY A 40 -3.84 -1.10 -12.73
C GLY A 40 -2.48 -1.10 -12.02
N GLY A 41 -1.40 -0.95 -12.78
CA GLY A 41 -0.05 -0.85 -12.24
C GLY A 41 0.21 0.62 -11.97
N GLY A 42 0.26 0.98 -10.69
CA GLY A 42 0.31 2.35 -10.20
C GLY A 42 1.40 3.20 -10.85
N GLY A 43 1.00 4.03 -11.81
CA GLY A 43 1.72 5.21 -12.25
C GLY A 43 1.07 6.43 -11.65
N GLY A 44 1.80 7.10 -10.74
CA GLY A 44 1.66 8.53 -10.40
C GLY A 44 0.26 9.13 -10.40
N GLY A 45 -0.54 8.80 -9.38
CA GLY A 45 -1.81 9.48 -9.10
C GLY A 45 -2.32 9.06 -7.74
N ALA A 46 -1.92 9.77 -6.69
CA ALA A 46 -2.45 9.61 -5.34
C ALA A 46 -3.90 10.09 -5.30
N GLY A 47 -4.82 9.30 -5.86
CA GLY A 47 -6.25 9.35 -5.62
C GLY A 47 -6.67 8.00 -5.05
N PRO A 48 -7.63 7.93 -4.09
CA PRO A 48 -7.98 6.67 -3.44
C PRO A 48 -8.58 5.71 -4.48
N SER A 49 -7.76 4.78 -4.97
CA SER A 49 -8.21 3.62 -5.72
C SER A 49 -9.22 2.87 -4.88
N ASP A 50 -10.34 2.47 -5.49
CA ASP A 50 -11.53 1.87 -4.89
C ASP A 50 -11.24 0.86 -3.78
N LEU A 51 -11.01 1.38 -2.58
CA LEU A 51 -10.93 0.59 -1.36
C LEU A 51 -12.29 -0.09 -1.22
N PRO A 52 -12.34 -1.44 -1.08
CA PRO A 52 -13.58 -2.14 -0.79
C PRO A 52 -14.29 -1.42 0.36
N GLY A 53 -15.62 -1.25 0.30
CA GLY A 53 -16.37 -0.54 1.35
C GLY A 53 -16.04 -1.04 2.76
N ALA A 54 -15.69 -2.31 2.88
CA ALA A 54 -15.18 -2.94 4.10
C ALA A 54 -13.88 -2.32 4.65
N ALA A 55 -12.94 -1.88 3.82
CA ALA A 55 -11.69 -1.25 4.27
C ALA A 55 -11.94 0.15 4.88
N LYS A 56 -12.90 0.90 4.33
CA LYS A 56 -13.31 2.20 4.88
C LYS A 56 -14.01 2.04 6.22
N THR A 57 -14.95 1.10 6.35
CA THR A 57 -15.65 0.85 7.63
C THR A 57 -14.73 0.25 8.69
N LEU A 58 -13.83 -0.65 8.31
CA LEU A 58 -12.84 -1.24 9.21
C LEU A 58 -11.89 -0.18 9.79
N SER A 59 -11.47 0.79 8.99
CA SER A 59 -10.60 1.87 9.45
C SER A 59 -11.32 2.81 10.43
N VAL A 60 -12.58 3.15 10.17
CA VAL A 60 -13.39 3.99 11.07
C VAL A 60 -13.69 3.26 12.38
N ALA A 61 -14.04 1.98 12.31
CA ALA A 61 -14.35 1.17 13.49
C ALA A 61 -13.13 1.02 14.42
N THR A 62 -11.95 0.77 13.86
CA THR A 62 -10.72 0.63 14.66
C THR A 62 -10.34 1.93 15.36
N MET A 63 -10.47 3.08 14.68
CA MET A 63 -10.22 4.39 15.30
C MET A 63 -11.21 4.69 16.42
N PHE A 64 -12.50 4.40 16.24
CA PHE A 64 -13.51 4.61 17.27
C PHE A 64 -13.23 3.75 18.52
N VAL A 65 -12.91 2.47 18.33
CA VAL A 65 -12.58 1.56 19.45
C VAL A 65 -11.33 2.03 20.18
N LEU A 66 -10.30 2.46 19.46
CA LEU A 66 -9.07 2.96 20.06
C LEU A 66 -9.34 4.24 20.88
N VAL A 67 -10.11 5.19 20.34
CA VAL A 67 -10.47 6.42 21.08
C VAL A 67 -11.34 6.10 22.30
N ALA A 68 -12.32 5.19 22.19
CA ALA A 68 -13.18 4.80 23.29
C ALA A 68 -12.40 4.10 24.42
N THR A 69 -11.47 3.21 24.06
CA THR A 69 -10.64 2.49 25.03
C THR A 69 -9.68 3.44 25.75
N LEU A 70 -8.98 4.32 25.02
CA LEU A 70 -8.13 5.34 25.65
C LEU A 70 -8.94 6.34 26.47
N GLY A 71 -10.14 6.73 26.02
CA GLY A 71 -11.02 7.64 26.76
C GLY A 71 -11.51 7.04 28.08
N LEU A 72 -11.92 5.78 28.08
CA LEU A 72 -12.31 5.06 29.30
C LEU A 72 -11.13 4.92 30.26
N ALA A 73 -9.96 4.51 29.74
CA ALA A 73 -8.74 4.44 30.53
C ALA A 73 -8.38 5.80 31.14
N TYR A 74 -8.49 6.89 30.39
CA TYR A 74 -8.30 8.24 30.88
C TYR A 74 -9.28 8.60 32.00
N VAL A 75 -10.56 8.20 31.91
CA VAL A 75 -11.54 8.45 32.98
C VAL A 75 -11.13 7.73 34.27
N PHE A 76 -10.72 6.47 34.21
CA PHE A 76 -10.25 5.76 35.39
C PHE A 76 -8.98 6.38 35.99
N VAL A 77 -8.02 6.77 35.14
CA VAL A 77 -6.78 7.44 35.60
C VAL A 77 -7.08 8.83 36.18
N ARG A 78 -7.99 9.59 35.59
CA ARG A 78 -8.27 10.98 35.98
C ARG A 78 -9.26 11.10 37.14
N TYR A 79 -10.22 10.19 37.24
CA TYR A 79 -11.39 10.29 38.13
C TYR A 79 -11.63 9.03 38.99
N GLY A 80 -10.92 7.92 38.77
CA GLY A 80 -11.08 6.66 39.52
C GLY A 80 -10.06 6.45 40.67
N GLY A 81 -9.37 7.50 41.10
CA GLY A 81 -8.20 7.42 41.99
C GLY A 81 -8.45 7.59 43.50
N ASN A 82 -9.64 7.26 44.01
CA ASN A 82 -9.94 7.35 45.44
C ASN A 82 -11.02 6.33 45.84
N TYR A 83 -10.55 5.15 46.23
CA TYR A 83 -11.35 4.05 46.79
C TYR A 83 -10.77 3.58 48.14
N ASP A 84 -10.38 4.51 49.01
CA ASP A 84 -10.11 4.20 50.42
C ASP A 84 -11.37 4.52 51.24
N PRO A 85 -12.14 3.53 51.72
CA PRO A 85 -13.01 3.70 52.86
C PRO A 85 -12.16 3.60 54.14
N GLU A 86 -11.35 4.62 54.43
CA GLU A 86 -10.82 4.79 55.79
C GLU A 86 -11.92 5.43 56.66
N ALA A 87 -12.71 4.58 57.33
CA ALA A 87 -13.51 4.88 58.51
C ALA A 87 -13.66 3.63 59.39
#